data_AF-A0AAN0P662-F1
#
_entry.id   AF-A0AAN0P662-F1
#
_cell.length_a   1.000
_cell.length_b   1.000
_cell.length_c   1.000
_cell.angle_alpha   90.00
_cell.angle_beta   90.00
_cell.angle_gamma   90.00
#
_symmetry.space_group_name_H-M   'P 1'
#
loop_
_entity.id
_entity.type
_entity.pdbx_description
1 polymer ?
#
loop_
_entity_poly.entity_id
_entity_poly.type
_entity_poly.pdbx_seq_one_letter_code
_entity_poly.pdbx_strand_id
1 'polypeptide(L)'
;MIKSKIEIAFLVIAGMFACFAKPAFAAPLSILEFKKTQLSQNEQAQLCIQVKKLCEHLDQWRVLKTADRQLWLLSGGDIIQFNDSAKGLKLSKQWHVNLSTQKEGTSDGQFIFPKLFPITQNRYAIAVIDSFSEMYSGGGANIERASFYELTESGNERSFIKNYPFSFNRMIRACFSEQDYESSQGNCHDEDSLSLDIRPVKPLMWQFRYRYNLSVSPASDSGEKSYQGSRNLNIDLNKAPEQPNIPEAWKYAGMG
;
A
#
# COMPACT_ATOMS: atom_id res chain seq x y z
N MET A 1 -78.07 -49.28 -5.48
CA MET A 1 -77.55 -48.90 -6.81
C MET A 1 -76.53 -47.79 -6.62
N ILE A 2 -75.34 -48.00 -7.16
CA ILE A 2 -74.09 -47.24 -6.97
C ILE A 2 -74.19 -45.84 -7.62
N LYS A 3 -73.66 -44.80 -6.96
CA LYS A 3 -72.67 -43.86 -7.54
C LYS A 3 -72.21 -42.82 -6.52
N SER A 4 -70.94 -42.92 -6.14
CA SER A 4 -70.17 -41.85 -5.51
C SER A 4 -69.90 -40.73 -6.52
N LYS A 5 -69.82 -39.48 -6.04
CA LYS A 5 -68.95 -38.48 -6.65
C LYS A 5 -68.26 -37.70 -5.53
N ILE A 6 -66.97 -37.94 -5.46
CA ILE A 6 -65.96 -37.22 -4.69
C ILE A 6 -65.68 -35.94 -5.48
N GLU A 7 -65.88 -34.76 -4.88
CA GLU A 7 -65.32 -33.52 -5.42
C GLU A 7 -64.11 -33.11 -4.58
N ILE A 8 -62.96 -33.15 -5.26
CA ILE A 8 -61.64 -32.80 -4.75
C ILE A 8 -61.46 -31.29 -4.87
N ALA A 9 -60.92 -30.73 -3.80
CA ALA A 9 -60.55 -29.33 -3.60
C ALA A 9 -59.66 -28.73 -4.71
N PHE A 10 -59.86 -27.44 -4.97
CA PHE A 10 -58.80 -26.54 -5.45
C PHE A 10 -58.91 -25.19 -4.77
N LEU A 11 -58.23 -25.04 -3.63
CA LEU A 11 -57.91 -23.74 -3.05
C LEU A 11 -56.53 -23.34 -3.59
N VAL A 12 -56.51 -22.50 -4.63
CA VAL A 12 -55.29 -21.88 -5.13
C VAL A 12 -55.00 -20.66 -4.27
N ILE A 13 -54.20 -20.84 -3.21
CA ILE A 13 -53.59 -19.72 -2.48
C ILE A 13 -52.30 -19.36 -3.21
N ALA A 14 -52.38 -18.34 -4.07
CA ALA A 14 -51.22 -17.72 -4.68
C ALA A 14 -50.50 -16.85 -3.63
N GLY A 15 -49.57 -17.45 -2.88
CA GLY A 15 -48.67 -16.73 -2.00
C GLY A 15 -47.57 -16.05 -2.80
N MET A 16 -47.72 -14.75 -3.09
CA MET A 16 -46.61 -13.91 -3.56
C MET A 16 -45.61 -13.69 -2.42
N PHE A 17 -44.63 -14.58 -2.30
CA PHE A 17 -43.41 -14.34 -1.53
C PHE A 17 -42.51 -13.41 -2.36
N ALA A 18 -42.76 -12.09 -2.27
CA ALA A 18 -41.81 -11.10 -2.74
C ALA A 18 -40.62 -11.09 -1.78
N CYS A 19 -39.61 -11.91 -2.06
CA CYS A 19 -38.30 -11.81 -1.42
C CYS A 19 -37.68 -10.47 -1.81
N PHE A 20 -37.93 -9.42 -1.02
CA PHE A 20 -37.15 -8.18 -1.06
C PHE A 20 -35.74 -8.48 -0.54
N ALA A 21 -34.91 -9.08 -1.39
CA ALA A 21 -33.47 -9.13 -1.15
C ALA A 21 -32.97 -7.69 -1.14
N LYS A 22 -32.64 -7.16 0.05
CA LYS A 22 -31.93 -5.88 0.15
C LYS A 22 -30.63 -6.05 -0.65
N PRO A 23 -30.31 -5.16 -1.60
CA PRO A 23 -29.02 -5.20 -2.26
C PRO A 23 -27.95 -5.05 -1.18
N ALA A 24 -27.24 -6.15 -0.89
CA ALA A 24 -26.08 -6.13 -0.03
C ALA A 24 -24.95 -5.49 -0.85
N PHE A 25 -24.85 -4.16 -0.76
CA PHE A 25 -23.68 -3.47 -1.26
C PHE A 25 -22.50 -3.91 -0.39
N ALA A 26 -21.57 -4.65 -1.00
CA ALA A 26 -20.31 -4.99 -0.36
C ALA A 26 -19.64 -3.68 0.09
N ALA A 27 -19.18 -3.64 1.35
CA ALA A 27 -18.46 -2.48 1.87
C ALA A 27 -17.26 -2.15 0.95
N PRO A 28 -16.98 -0.86 0.71
CA PRO A 28 -15.88 -0.46 -0.16
C PRO A 28 -14.56 -0.96 0.42
N LEU A 29 -13.70 -1.51 -0.44
CA LEU A 29 -12.33 -1.89 -0.06
C LEU A 29 -11.52 -0.63 0.24
N SER A 30 -11.17 -0.43 1.50
CA SER A 30 -10.36 0.70 1.95
C SER A 30 -8.96 0.27 2.35
N ILE A 31 -7.96 1.07 1.96
CA ILE A 31 -6.63 0.96 2.51
C ILE A 31 -6.69 1.41 3.98
N LEU A 32 -6.13 0.59 4.86
CA LEU A 32 -6.11 0.86 6.29
C LEU A 32 -4.72 1.36 6.67
N GLU A 33 -4.66 2.41 7.47
CA GLU A 33 -3.39 3.05 7.85
C GLU A 33 -3.04 2.74 9.30
N PHE A 34 -1.81 2.27 9.50
CA PHE A 34 -1.24 2.18 10.83
C PHE A 34 -0.76 3.57 11.28
N LYS A 35 -1.17 3.97 12.48
CA LYS A 35 -0.87 5.29 13.01
C LYS A 35 0.05 5.22 14.21
N LYS A 36 0.84 6.28 14.42
CA LYS A 36 1.46 6.56 15.71
C LYS A 36 0.34 6.94 16.68
N THR A 37 -0.27 5.97 17.34
CA THR A 37 -1.35 6.22 18.29
C THR A 37 -0.98 5.60 19.63
N GLN A 38 -1.15 6.36 20.70
CA GLN A 38 -0.96 5.86 22.05
C GLN A 38 -2.10 4.91 22.39
N LEU A 39 -1.75 3.66 22.65
CA LEU A 39 -2.62 2.70 23.31
C LEU A 39 -2.84 3.12 24.76
N SER A 40 -3.97 2.73 25.35
CA SER A 40 -4.11 2.86 26.80
C SER A 40 -3.05 1.98 27.50
N GLN A 41 -2.65 2.37 28.71
CA GLN A 41 -1.69 1.58 29.51
C GLN A 41 -2.15 0.12 29.69
N ASN A 42 -3.46 -0.10 29.84
CA ASN A 42 -4.03 -1.44 29.95
C ASN A 42 -3.89 -2.25 28.65
N GLU A 43 -4.24 -1.66 27.49
CA GLU A 43 -4.07 -2.32 26.19
C GLU A 43 -2.60 -2.65 25.93
N GLN A 44 -1.71 -1.69 26.18
CA GLN A 44 -0.28 -1.89 26.02
C GLN A 44 0.24 -3.01 26.92
N ALA A 45 -0.17 -3.06 28.19
CA ALA A 45 0.21 -4.13 29.11
C ALA A 45 -0.28 -5.50 28.61
N GLN A 46 -1.52 -5.60 28.12
CA GLN A 46 -2.06 -6.84 27.55
C GLN A 46 -1.28 -7.31 26.32
N LEU A 47 -0.88 -6.38 25.45
CA LEU A 47 -0.05 -6.68 24.29
C LEU A 47 1.35 -7.14 24.70
N CYS A 48 1.99 -6.42 25.63
CA CYS A 48 3.36 -6.71 26.05
C CYS A 48 3.55 -8.07 26.72
N ILE A 49 2.52 -8.61 27.36
CA ILE A 49 2.55 -9.98 27.88
C ILE A 49 2.75 -10.99 26.74
N GLN A 50 2.16 -10.73 25.58
CA GLN A 50 2.12 -11.63 24.43
C GLN A 50 3.27 -11.39 23.44
N VAL A 51 3.76 -10.15 23.31
CA VAL A 51 4.83 -9.77 22.36
C VAL A 51 6.02 -9.08 23.05
N LYS A 52 6.52 -9.71 24.13
CA LYS A 52 7.54 -9.15 25.05
C LYS A 52 8.70 -8.41 24.36
N LYS A 53 9.32 -9.04 23.35
CA LYS A 53 10.47 -8.45 22.63
C LYS A 53 10.15 -7.11 21.97
N LEU A 54 8.94 -6.96 21.44
CA LEU A 54 8.54 -5.73 20.76
C LEU A 54 8.26 -4.58 21.72
N CYS A 55 8.07 -4.86 23.01
CA CYS A 55 7.82 -3.83 24.02
C CYS A 55 9.07 -3.09 24.48
N GLU A 56 10.25 -3.48 24.02
CA GLU A 56 11.50 -2.75 24.23
C GLU A 56 11.58 -1.49 23.33
N HIS A 57 10.80 -1.46 22.23
CA HIS A 57 10.83 -0.40 21.20
C HIS A 57 9.43 0.15 20.89
N LEU A 58 8.73 0.62 21.92
CA LEU A 58 7.36 1.15 21.81
C LEU A 58 7.25 2.37 20.87
N ASP A 59 8.33 3.12 20.69
CA ASP A 59 8.43 4.27 19.78
C ASP A 59 8.30 3.88 18.30
N GLN A 60 8.63 2.63 17.98
CA GLN A 60 8.50 2.08 16.64
C GLN A 60 7.08 1.59 16.33
N TRP A 61 6.23 1.44 17.35
CA TRP A 61 4.90 0.89 17.17
C TRP A 61 4.04 1.79 16.28
N ARG A 62 3.28 1.14 15.42
CA ARG A 62 2.15 1.72 14.71
C ARG A 62 0.96 0.81 14.90
N VAL A 63 -0.19 1.42 15.22
CA VAL A 63 -1.39 0.69 15.58
C VAL A 63 -2.51 1.02 14.59
N LEU A 64 -3.28 0.00 14.24
CA LEU A 64 -4.50 0.11 13.46
C LEU A 64 -5.61 -0.62 14.22
N LYS A 65 -6.73 0.06 14.47
CA LYS A 65 -7.96 -0.55 14.99
C LYS A 65 -8.99 -0.59 13.87
N THR A 66 -9.54 -1.76 13.60
CA THR A 66 -10.51 -1.98 12.52
C THR A 66 -11.95 -1.95 13.04
N ALA A 67 -12.93 -1.79 12.15
CA ALA A 67 -14.35 -1.69 12.52
C ALA A 67 -14.90 -2.98 13.15
N ASP A 68 -14.34 -4.12 12.79
CA ASP A 68 -14.62 -5.44 13.38
C ASP A 68 -13.86 -5.70 14.70
N ARG A 69 -13.33 -4.62 15.32
CA ARG A 69 -12.65 -4.62 16.63
C ARG A 69 -11.36 -5.45 16.67
N GLN A 70 -10.72 -5.69 15.53
CA GLN A 70 -9.37 -6.21 15.52
C GLN A 70 -8.37 -5.09 15.77
N LEU A 71 -7.29 -5.45 16.44
CA LEU A 71 -6.16 -4.56 16.66
C LEU A 71 -4.96 -5.11 15.92
N TRP A 72 -4.39 -4.29 15.06
CA TRP A 72 -3.18 -4.58 14.32
C TRP A 72 -2.03 -3.75 14.86
N LEU A 73 -0.87 -4.39 15.01
CA LEU A 73 0.39 -3.78 15.42
C LEU A 73 1.41 -3.99 14.31
N LEU A 74 2.11 -2.92 13.95
CA LEU A 74 3.28 -2.94 13.09
C LEU A 74 4.48 -2.41 13.89
N SER A 75 5.58 -3.16 13.90
CA SER A 75 6.83 -2.77 14.55
C SER A 75 8.01 -3.35 13.76
N GLY A 76 8.78 -2.51 13.07
CA GLY A 76 9.84 -2.98 12.19
C GLY A 76 9.30 -3.91 11.09
N GLY A 77 9.84 -5.14 11.02
CA GLY A 77 9.37 -6.19 10.12
C GLY A 77 8.23 -7.04 10.66
N ASP A 78 7.78 -6.83 11.90
CA ASP A 78 6.72 -7.62 12.54
C ASP A 78 5.35 -6.97 12.34
N ILE A 79 4.39 -7.77 11.88
CA ILE A 79 2.97 -7.43 11.80
C ILE A 79 2.22 -8.42 12.69
N ILE A 80 1.41 -7.92 13.61
CA ILE A 80 0.65 -8.76 14.55
C ILE A 80 -0.80 -8.32 14.56
N GLN A 81 -1.69 -9.30 14.55
CA GLN A 81 -3.13 -9.12 14.67
C GLN A 81 -3.59 -9.69 16.01
N PHE A 82 -4.40 -8.91 16.72
CA PHE A 82 -5.08 -9.28 17.95
C PHE A 82 -6.59 -9.21 17.73
N ASN A 83 -7.30 -10.18 18.30
CA ASN A 83 -8.75 -10.17 18.37
C ASN A 83 -9.20 -9.79 19.77
N ASP A 84 -10.34 -9.10 19.84
CA ASP A 84 -11.04 -8.90 21.10
C ASP A 84 -11.58 -10.24 21.62
N SER A 85 -11.54 -10.44 22.95
CA SER A 85 -12.05 -11.63 23.60
C SER A 85 -12.62 -11.29 24.97
N ALA A 86 -13.39 -12.20 25.57
CA ALA A 86 -13.96 -11.99 26.90
C ALA A 86 -12.91 -11.68 28.00
N LYS A 87 -11.64 -12.02 27.77
CA LYS A 87 -10.51 -11.77 28.69
C LYS A 87 -9.60 -10.62 28.24
N GLY A 88 -10.01 -9.84 27.23
CA GLY A 88 -9.21 -8.79 26.61
C GLY A 88 -8.55 -9.22 25.29
N LEU A 89 -7.57 -8.45 24.83
CA LEU A 89 -6.93 -8.65 23.53
C LEU A 89 -6.10 -9.93 23.51
N LYS A 90 -6.35 -10.79 22.51
CA LYS A 90 -5.62 -12.04 22.31
C LYS A 90 -4.94 -12.05 20.96
N LEU A 91 -3.66 -12.41 20.93
CA LEU A 91 -2.89 -12.61 19.71
C LEU A 91 -3.60 -13.65 18.84
N SER A 92 -3.90 -13.24 17.62
CA SER A 92 -4.56 -14.06 16.60
C SER A 92 -3.56 -14.55 15.57
N LYS A 93 -2.75 -13.64 15.03
CA LYS A 93 -1.77 -13.93 13.97
C LYS A 93 -0.55 -13.05 14.12
N GLN A 94 0.58 -13.54 13.63
CA GLN A 94 1.82 -12.81 13.54
C GLN A 94 2.52 -13.18 12.23
N TRP A 95 3.07 -12.17 11.57
CA TRP A 95 3.90 -12.28 10.39
C TRP A 95 5.22 -11.56 10.66
N HIS A 96 6.32 -12.09 10.12
CA HIS A 96 7.62 -11.45 10.19
C HIS A 96 8.20 -11.34 8.79
N VAL A 97 8.57 -10.14 8.38
CA VAL A 97 9.19 -9.86 7.09
C VAL A 97 10.66 -9.58 7.32
N ASN A 98 11.52 -10.35 6.65
CA ASN A 98 12.95 -10.09 6.65
C ASN A 98 13.23 -8.83 5.83
N LEU A 99 13.55 -7.73 6.53
CA LEU A 99 13.92 -6.47 5.91
C LEU A 99 15.44 -6.39 5.78
N SER A 100 15.94 -5.98 4.62
CA SER A 100 17.34 -5.58 4.50
C SER A 100 17.56 -4.27 5.24
N THR A 101 18.16 -4.31 6.42
CA THR A 101 18.48 -3.11 7.22
C THR A 101 19.88 -2.59 6.97
N GLN A 102 20.67 -3.27 6.13
CA GLN A 102 22.03 -2.86 5.84
C GLN A 102 22.01 -1.74 4.80
N LYS A 103 22.58 -0.60 5.16
CA LYS A 103 22.91 0.43 4.20
C LYS A 103 24.15 -0.02 3.44
N GLU A 104 24.00 -0.30 2.16
CA GLU A 104 25.09 -0.68 1.28
C GLU A 104 25.06 0.19 0.02
N GLY A 105 26.17 0.88 -0.26
CA GLY A 105 26.26 1.83 -1.35
C GLY A 105 25.20 2.93 -1.23
N THR A 106 24.28 2.96 -2.20
CA THR A 106 23.19 3.93 -2.31
C THR A 106 21.89 3.45 -1.66
N SER A 107 21.83 2.23 -1.14
CA SER A 107 20.64 1.72 -0.44
C SER A 107 20.54 2.30 0.97
N ASP A 108 19.37 2.82 1.30
CA ASP A 108 18.99 3.24 2.66
C ASP A 108 18.34 2.12 3.48
N GLY A 109 18.18 0.94 2.87
CA GLY A 109 17.52 -0.22 3.46
C GLY A 109 16.02 -0.28 3.18
N GLN A 110 15.38 -1.29 3.79
CA GLN A 110 13.99 -1.63 3.57
C GLN A 110 13.11 -1.34 4.79
N PHE A 111 11.87 -0.95 4.54
CA PHE A 111 10.86 -0.77 5.57
C PHE A 111 9.47 -1.15 5.07
N ILE A 112 8.55 -1.43 6.00
CA ILE A 112 7.14 -1.66 5.66
C ILE A 112 6.42 -0.31 5.60
N PHE A 113 5.82 0.00 4.45
CA PHE A 113 4.93 1.16 4.33
C PHE A 113 3.73 0.94 5.26
N PRO A 114 3.37 1.90 6.13
CA PRO A 114 2.48 1.68 7.27
C PRO A 114 1.00 1.64 6.86
N LYS A 115 0.65 0.81 5.88
CA LYS A 115 -0.70 0.58 5.41
C LYS A 115 -0.96 -0.88 5.09
N LEU A 116 -2.18 -1.34 5.36
CA LEU A 116 -2.72 -2.59 4.83
C LEU A 116 -3.51 -2.30 3.56
N PHE A 117 -3.12 -2.98 2.48
CA PHE A 117 -3.77 -2.90 1.18
C PHE A 117 -4.74 -4.07 1.02
N PRO A 118 -6.05 -3.84 0.86
CA PRO A 118 -7.01 -4.94 0.77
C PRO A 118 -6.90 -5.67 -0.58
N ILE A 119 -6.60 -6.96 -0.53
CA ILE A 119 -6.69 -7.88 -1.68
C ILE A 119 -8.15 -8.30 -1.89
N THR A 120 -8.83 -8.62 -0.78
CA THR A 120 -10.27 -8.89 -0.70
C THR A 120 -10.82 -8.24 0.57
N GLN A 121 -12.06 -8.54 0.97
CA GLN A 121 -12.64 -7.99 2.20
C GLN A 121 -11.84 -8.33 3.46
N ASN A 122 -11.27 -9.54 3.54
CA ASN A 122 -10.60 -10.05 4.74
C ASN A 122 -9.14 -10.44 4.51
N ARG A 123 -8.62 -10.17 3.30
CA ARG A 123 -7.23 -10.49 2.93
C ARG A 123 -6.49 -9.20 2.65
N TYR A 124 -5.34 -9.05 3.26
CA TYR A 124 -4.54 -7.83 3.18
C TYR A 124 -3.14 -8.15 2.66
N ALA A 125 -2.56 -7.14 2.04
CA ALA A 125 -1.16 -7.08 1.69
C ALA A 125 -0.49 -5.92 2.42
N ILE A 126 0.82 -6.01 2.51
CA ILE A 126 1.71 -4.91 2.89
C ILE A 126 2.55 -4.51 1.68
N ALA A 127 3.12 -3.31 1.73
CA ALA A 127 4.20 -2.91 0.83
C ALA A 127 5.52 -2.86 1.60
N VAL A 128 6.52 -3.59 1.13
CA VAL A 128 7.91 -3.41 1.54
C VAL A 128 8.54 -2.44 0.57
N ILE A 129 9.06 -1.33 1.09
CA ILE A 129 9.71 -0.28 0.34
C ILE A 129 11.22 -0.49 0.45
N ASP A 130 11.88 -0.56 -0.70
CA ASP A 130 13.33 -0.47 -0.82
C ASP A 130 13.68 0.96 -1.22
N SER A 131 14.49 1.62 -0.38
CA SER A 131 14.83 3.03 -0.53
C SER A 131 16.29 3.16 -0.95
N PHE A 132 16.54 4.05 -1.91
CA PHE A 132 17.88 4.39 -2.38
C PHE A 132 18.04 5.91 -2.38
N SER A 133 19.18 6.39 -1.92
CA SER A 133 19.54 7.80 -2.02
C SER A 133 20.93 7.98 -2.62
N GLU A 134 21.04 8.99 -3.47
CA GLU A 134 22.29 9.41 -4.09
C GLU A 134 22.45 10.92 -3.86
N MET A 135 23.63 11.32 -3.41
CA MET A 135 24.00 12.72 -3.29
C MET A 135 25.14 13.01 -4.27
N TYR A 136 25.07 14.16 -4.92
CA TYR A 136 26.13 14.66 -5.79
C TYR A 136 26.20 16.19 -5.71
N SER A 137 27.31 16.77 -6.19
CA SER A 137 27.47 18.22 -6.13
C SER A 137 26.35 18.90 -6.91
N GLY A 138 25.56 19.73 -6.22
CA GLY A 138 24.42 20.41 -6.83
C GLY A 138 23.12 19.62 -6.85
N GLY A 139 23.00 18.52 -6.11
CA GLY A 139 21.70 17.87 -5.98
C GLY A 139 21.73 16.47 -5.38
N GLY A 140 20.75 15.69 -5.77
CA GLY A 140 20.59 14.32 -5.30
C GLY A 140 19.33 13.67 -5.84
N ALA A 141 19.20 12.38 -5.59
CA ALA A 141 18.03 11.59 -5.94
C ALA A 141 17.62 10.71 -4.77
N ASN A 142 16.31 10.54 -4.56
CA ASN A 142 15.77 9.46 -3.77
C ASN A 142 14.84 8.62 -4.62
N ILE A 143 14.95 7.30 -4.50
CA ILE A 143 14.20 6.32 -5.26
C ILE A 143 13.59 5.34 -4.27
N GLU A 144 12.27 5.15 -4.34
CA GLU A 144 11.56 4.14 -3.56
C GLU A 144 10.90 3.12 -4.50
N ARG A 145 11.13 1.84 -4.24
CA ARG A 145 10.51 0.72 -4.95
C ARG A 145 9.68 -0.12 -4.00
N ALA A 146 8.44 -0.40 -4.38
CA ALA A 146 7.52 -1.21 -3.60
C ALA A 146 7.46 -2.65 -4.12
N SER A 147 7.61 -3.59 -3.20
CA SER A 147 7.26 -5.00 -3.36
C SER A 147 6.06 -5.31 -2.47
N PHE A 148 5.02 -5.94 -3.02
CA PHE A 148 3.80 -6.24 -2.28
C PHE A 148 3.73 -7.71 -1.90
N TYR A 149 3.36 -7.93 -0.64
CA TYR A 149 3.26 -9.26 -0.03
C TYR A 149 1.89 -9.44 0.58
N GLU A 150 1.21 -10.51 0.21
CA GLU A 150 0.00 -10.95 0.88
C GLU A 150 0.34 -11.52 2.25
N LEU A 151 -0.39 -11.09 3.29
CA LEU A 151 -0.36 -11.70 4.61
C LEU A 151 -1.30 -12.91 4.63
N THR A 152 -0.74 -14.11 4.53
CA THR A 152 -1.53 -15.35 4.43
C THR A 152 -2.07 -15.80 5.79
N GLU A 153 -3.12 -16.62 5.77
CA GLU A 153 -3.74 -17.16 6.98
C GLU A 153 -2.79 -18.01 7.84
N SER A 154 -1.75 -18.61 7.26
CA SER A 154 -0.79 -19.45 7.98
C SER A 154 0.27 -18.67 8.75
N GLY A 155 0.22 -17.33 8.73
CA GLY A 155 1.27 -16.48 9.33
C GLY A 155 2.48 -16.25 8.42
N ASN A 156 2.45 -16.74 7.18
CA ASN A 156 3.50 -16.49 6.18
C ASN A 156 3.11 -15.34 5.25
N GLU A 157 4.09 -14.81 4.53
CA GLU A 157 3.93 -13.80 3.49
C GLU A 157 4.13 -14.38 2.08
N ARG A 158 3.37 -13.87 1.10
CA ARG A 158 3.51 -14.27 -0.32
C ARG A 158 3.66 -13.06 -1.22
N SER A 159 4.83 -12.89 -1.83
CA SER A 159 5.08 -11.83 -2.80
C SER A 159 4.26 -12.06 -4.08
N PHE A 160 3.69 -10.99 -4.64
CA PHE A 160 2.96 -11.02 -5.93
C PHE A 160 3.27 -9.83 -6.84
N ILE A 161 3.87 -8.76 -6.33
CA ILE A 161 4.45 -7.65 -7.09
C ILE A 161 5.84 -7.40 -6.51
N LYS A 162 6.84 -7.20 -7.37
CA LYS A 162 8.21 -6.93 -6.95
C LYS A 162 8.77 -5.69 -7.64
N ASN A 163 9.41 -4.83 -6.86
CA ASN A 163 10.23 -3.72 -7.34
C ASN A 163 9.51 -2.74 -8.28
N TYR A 164 8.24 -2.44 -8.02
CA TYR A 164 7.52 -1.41 -8.76
C TYR A 164 7.94 -0.02 -8.28
N PRO A 165 8.07 0.99 -9.15
CA PRO A 165 8.30 2.35 -8.71
C PRO A 165 7.17 2.83 -7.81
N PHE A 166 7.55 3.39 -6.66
CA PHE A 166 6.63 3.85 -5.63
C PHE A 166 6.70 5.37 -5.49
N SER A 167 7.89 5.90 -5.32
CA SER A 167 8.16 7.33 -5.46
C SER A 167 9.57 7.58 -5.95
N PHE A 168 9.77 8.74 -6.54
CA PHE A 168 11.08 9.22 -6.98
C PHE A 168 11.09 10.73 -6.94
N ASN A 169 12.22 11.28 -6.50
CA ASN A 169 12.53 12.70 -6.63
C ASN A 169 14.01 12.83 -6.97
N ARG A 170 14.33 13.71 -7.91
CA ARG A 170 15.71 14.01 -8.29
C ARG A 170 15.84 15.50 -8.56
N MET A 171 16.96 16.06 -8.13
CA MET A 171 17.31 17.45 -8.32
C MET A 171 18.73 17.50 -8.89
N ILE A 172 18.93 18.22 -10.00
CA ILE A 172 20.22 18.39 -10.66
C ILE A 172 20.47 19.88 -10.84
N ARG A 173 21.59 20.41 -10.35
CA ARG A 173 21.95 21.82 -10.56
C ARG A 173 22.18 22.10 -12.04
N ALA A 174 21.59 23.20 -12.50
CA ALA A 174 21.72 23.72 -13.85
C ALA A 174 22.55 25.03 -13.93
N CYS A 175 22.70 25.78 -12.83
CA CYS A 175 23.47 27.03 -12.83
C CYS A 175 24.95 26.79 -12.47
N PHE A 176 25.88 27.24 -13.32
CA PHE A 176 27.32 27.14 -13.11
C PHE A 176 28.09 28.46 -13.27
N SER A 177 27.41 29.52 -13.73
CA SER A 177 27.95 30.87 -13.91
C SER A 177 27.00 31.94 -13.38
N GLU A 178 27.50 33.16 -13.14
CA GLU A 178 26.64 34.31 -12.76
C GLU A 178 25.53 34.57 -13.78
N GLN A 179 25.85 34.41 -15.07
CA GLN A 179 24.86 34.53 -16.15
C GLN A 179 23.75 33.48 -16.04
N ASP A 180 24.05 32.25 -15.60
CA ASP A 180 23.03 31.23 -15.38
C ASP A 180 22.11 31.60 -14.22
N TYR A 181 22.67 32.13 -13.13
CA TYR A 181 21.88 32.60 -11.99
C TYR A 181 20.94 33.76 -12.39
N GLU A 182 21.43 34.69 -13.21
CA GLU A 182 20.61 35.80 -13.72
C GLU A 182 19.51 35.31 -14.68
N SER A 183 19.87 34.46 -15.65
CA SER A 183 18.94 33.98 -16.69
C SER A 183 17.92 32.97 -16.18
N SER A 184 18.27 32.17 -15.17
CA SER A 184 17.37 31.19 -14.55
C SER A 184 16.32 31.81 -13.62
N GLN A 185 16.48 33.09 -13.25
CA GLN A 185 15.63 33.79 -12.27
C GLN A 185 15.48 33.01 -10.95
N GLY A 186 16.55 32.35 -10.51
CA GLY A 186 16.56 31.52 -9.30
C GLY A 186 16.14 30.07 -9.48
N ASN A 187 15.66 29.67 -10.66
CA ASN A 187 15.34 28.27 -10.98
C ASN A 187 16.61 27.52 -11.40
N CYS A 188 17.53 27.29 -10.47
CA CYS A 188 18.85 26.73 -10.76
C CYS A 188 18.94 25.21 -10.74
N HIS A 189 17.81 24.50 -10.80
CA HIS A 189 17.79 23.04 -10.79
C HIS A 189 16.78 22.49 -11.79
N ASP A 190 17.14 21.36 -12.39
CA ASP A 190 16.20 20.45 -13.01
C ASP A 190 15.64 19.54 -11.92
N GLU A 191 14.32 19.41 -11.87
CA GLU A 191 13.61 18.63 -10.87
C GLU A 191 12.72 17.58 -11.54
N ASP A 192 12.94 16.32 -11.20
CA ASP A 192 12.23 15.18 -11.75
C ASP A 192 11.53 14.43 -10.62
N SER A 193 10.26 14.06 -10.79
CA SER A 193 9.53 13.36 -9.74
C SER A 193 8.43 12.42 -10.23
N LEU A 194 8.16 11.42 -9.40
CA LEU A 194 7.12 10.42 -9.57
C LEU A 194 6.51 10.07 -8.22
N SER A 195 5.19 9.90 -8.20
CA SER A 195 4.47 9.33 -7.05
C SER A 195 3.42 8.31 -7.50
N LEU A 196 3.26 7.25 -6.70
CA LEU A 196 2.23 6.24 -6.86
C LEU A 196 1.12 6.41 -5.80
N ASP A 197 -0.12 6.56 -6.26
CA ASP A 197 -1.32 6.38 -5.45
C ASP A 197 -2.00 5.05 -5.82
N ILE A 198 -2.45 4.28 -4.84
CA ILE A 198 -3.06 2.97 -5.06
C ILE A 198 -4.52 3.01 -4.62
N ARG A 199 -5.41 2.56 -5.51
CA ARG A 199 -6.84 2.47 -5.24
C ARG A 199 -7.33 1.04 -5.41
N PRO A 200 -7.81 0.37 -4.35
CA PRO A 200 -8.56 -0.87 -4.49
C PRO A 200 -9.86 -0.62 -5.26
N VAL A 201 -10.05 -1.27 -6.41
CA VAL A 201 -11.24 -1.07 -7.26
C VAL A 201 -12.29 -2.14 -6.97
N LYS A 202 -11.86 -3.39 -6.89
CA LYS A 202 -12.66 -4.57 -6.56
C LYS A 202 -11.72 -5.67 -6.05
N PRO A 203 -12.23 -6.79 -5.48
CA PRO A 203 -11.37 -7.88 -5.06
C PRO A 203 -10.40 -8.30 -6.18
N LEU A 204 -9.13 -8.48 -5.83
CA LEU A 204 -8.04 -8.86 -6.74
C LEU A 204 -7.73 -7.84 -7.85
N MET A 205 -8.19 -6.59 -7.73
CA MET A 205 -7.93 -5.54 -8.71
C MET A 205 -7.61 -4.21 -8.03
N TRP A 206 -6.39 -3.73 -8.25
CA TRP A 206 -5.96 -2.41 -7.83
C TRP A 206 -5.76 -1.49 -9.03
N GLN A 207 -6.00 -0.20 -8.85
CA GLN A 207 -5.61 0.82 -9.81
C GLN A 207 -4.41 1.59 -9.27
N PHE A 208 -3.31 1.54 -10.00
CA PHE A 208 -2.08 2.26 -9.73
C PHE A 208 -2.17 3.57 -10.49
N ARG A 209 -2.04 4.68 -9.78
CA ARG A 209 -2.23 6.04 -10.30
C ARG A 209 -0.91 6.78 -10.16
N TYR A 210 -0.11 6.70 -11.21
CA TYR A 210 1.15 7.41 -11.29
C TYR A 210 0.93 8.88 -11.63
N ARG A 211 1.64 9.77 -10.93
CA ARG A 211 1.76 11.19 -11.27
C ARG A 211 3.22 11.56 -11.34
N TYR A 212 3.54 12.45 -12.26
CA TYR A 212 4.93 12.74 -12.54
C TYR A 212 5.19 14.03 -13.28
N ASN A 213 6.42 14.50 -13.19
CA ASN A 213 6.86 15.70 -13.86
C ASN A 213 8.38 15.77 -14.00
N LEU A 214 8.80 16.55 -14.98
CA LEU A 214 10.13 17.11 -15.09
C LEU A 214 9.96 18.64 -15.18
N SER A 215 10.65 19.38 -14.33
CA SER A 215 10.82 20.83 -14.41
C SER A 215 12.26 21.10 -14.81
N VAL A 216 12.45 21.72 -15.97
CA VAL A 216 13.78 22.05 -16.51
C VAL A 216 14.07 23.52 -16.26
N SER A 217 15.26 23.80 -15.71
CA SER A 217 15.79 25.15 -15.51
C SER A 217 15.96 25.87 -16.85
N PRO A 218 15.72 27.19 -16.92
CA PRO A 218 16.08 27.98 -18.10
C PRO A 218 17.58 27.94 -18.44
N ALA A 219 18.43 27.65 -17.44
CA ALA A 219 19.88 27.51 -17.62
C ALA A 219 20.31 26.06 -17.90
N SER A 220 19.37 25.11 -17.95
CA SER A 220 19.69 23.70 -18.22
C SER A 220 20.23 23.50 -19.62
N ASP A 221 21.32 22.75 -19.72
CA ASP A 221 21.93 22.30 -20.97
C ASP A 221 21.46 20.89 -21.39
N SER A 222 20.52 20.29 -20.64
CA SER A 222 20.01 18.94 -20.89
C SER A 222 19.28 18.79 -22.24
N GLY A 223 18.78 19.89 -22.81
CA GLY A 223 17.95 19.88 -24.02
C GLY A 223 16.55 19.31 -23.82
N GLU A 224 16.20 18.92 -22.58
CA GLU A 224 14.89 18.41 -22.21
C GLU A 224 13.86 19.54 -22.15
N LYS A 225 12.57 19.18 -22.21
CA LYS A 225 11.47 20.11 -21.99
C LYS A 225 10.72 19.74 -20.73
N SER A 226 10.32 20.75 -19.96
CA SER A 226 9.44 20.54 -18.82
C SER A 226 8.14 19.84 -19.26
N TYR A 227 7.71 18.84 -18.49
CA TYR A 227 6.46 18.14 -18.72
C TYR A 227 5.81 17.71 -17.41
N GLN A 228 4.51 17.45 -17.47
CA GLN A 228 3.75 16.81 -16.41
C GLN A 228 2.87 15.73 -17.02
N GLY A 229 2.69 14.63 -16.30
CA GLY A 229 1.88 13.52 -16.78
C GLY A 229 1.26 12.71 -15.66
N SER A 230 0.34 11.83 -16.07
CA SER A 230 -0.25 10.84 -15.19
C SER A 230 -0.58 9.57 -15.95
N ARG A 231 -0.56 8.43 -15.25
CA ARG A 231 -0.89 7.14 -15.83
C ARG A 231 -1.64 6.27 -14.84
N ASN A 232 -2.82 5.82 -15.23
CA ASN A 232 -3.61 4.88 -14.44
C ASN A 232 -3.46 3.47 -15.03
N LEU A 233 -3.07 2.51 -14.20
CA LEU A 233 -2.89 1.11 -14.57
C LEU A 233 -3.77 0.24 -13.69
N ASN A 234 -4.63 -0.58 -14.29
CA ASN A 234 -5.37 -1.59 -13.54
C ASN A 234 -4.51 -2.85 -13.44
N ILE A 235 -4.24 -3.29 -12.22
CA ILE A 235 -3.39 -4.43 -11.89
C ILE A 235 -4.29 -5.55 -11.35
N ASP A 236 -4.41 -6.64 -12.10
CA ASP A 236 -4.97 -7.90 -11.63
C ASP A 236 -3.93 -8.58 -10.73
N LEU A 237 -4.24 -8.73 -9.44
CA LEU A 237 -3.28 -9.23 -8.45
C LEU A 237 -2.94 -10.72 -8.65
N ASN A 238 -3.71 -11.47 -9.44
CA ASN A 238 -3.37 -12.85 -9.80
C ASN A 238 -2.40 -12.93 -10.97
N LYS A 239 -2.26 -11.85 -11.72
CA LYS A 239 -1.51 -11.77 -12.98
C LYS A 239 -0.78 -10.43 -13.07
N ALA A 240 -0.22 -9.98 -11.95
CA ALA A 240 0.49 -8.73 -11.92
C ALA A 240 1.70 -8.84 -12.86
N PRO A 241 1.91 -7.86 -13.76
CA PRO A 241 3.03 -7.94 -14.68
C PRO A 241 4.35 -7.83 -13.91
N GLU A 242 5.45 -8.33 -14.48
CA GLU A 242 6.77 -8.21 -13.83
C GLU A 242 7.18 -6.76 -13.63
N GLN A 243 6.76 -5.88 -14.54
CA GLN A 243 6.98 -4.43 -14.46
C GLN A 243 5.69 -3.68 -14.85
N PRO A 244 5.40 -2.55 -14.21
CA PRO A 244 4.29 -1.72 -14.65
C PRO A 244 4.66 -1.10 -16.00
N ASN A 245 3.69 -1.00 -16.90
CA ASN A 245 3.88 -0.26 -18.15
C ASN A 245 3.92 1.24 -17.81
N ILE A 246 5.12 1.77 -17.55
CA ILE A 246 5.43 3.18 -17.26
C ILE A 246 6.57 3.63 -18.18
N PRO A 247 6.80 4.95 -18.36
CA PRO A 247 7.85 5.45 -19.24
C PRO A 247 9.24 4.87 -18.93
N GLU A 248 9.98 4.54 -19.98
CA GLU A 248 11.32 3.91 -19.87
C GLU A 248 12.36 4.84 -19.24
N ALA A 249 12.22 6.16 -19.40
CA ALA A 249 13.08 7.16 -18.78
C ALA A 249 13.14 7.06 -17.24
N TRP A 250 12.22 6.31 -16.63
CA TRP A 250 12.19 6.09 -15.18
C TRP A 250 12.57 4.68 -14.76
N LYS A 251 13.03 3.86 -15.70
CA LYS A 251 13.87 2.72 -15.38
C LYS A 251 15.24 3.25 -14.96
N TYR A 252 15.31 4.03 -13.87
CA TYR A 252 16.59 4.43 -13.32
C TYR A 252 17.30 3.13 -12.90
N ALA A 253 18.49 2.92 -13.46
CA ALA A 253 19.23 1.68 -13.40
C ALA A 253 19.76 1.43 -11.97
N GLY A 254 18.91 0.82 -11.16
CA GLY A 254 19.29 -0.10 -10.08
C GLY A 254 18.83 -1.53 -10.40
N MET A 255 18.71 -1.86 -11.69
CA MET A 255 18.54 -3.24 -12.18
C MET A 255 19.87 -3.67 -12.81
N GLY A 256 20.91 -3.76 -11.99
CA GLY A 256 22.12 -4.52 -12.28
C GLY A 256 22.05 -5.82 -11.51
#